data_AF-A0A3M9Z272-F1
#
_entry.id   AF-A0A3M9Z272-F1
#
_cell.length_a   1.000
_cell.length_b   1.000
_cell.length_c   1.000
_cell.angle_alpha   90.00
_cell.angle_beta   90.00
_cell.angle_gamma   90.00
#
_symmetry.space_group_name_H-M   'P 1'
#
loop_
_entity.id
_entity.type
_entity.pdbx_description
1 polymer ?
#
loop_
_entity_poly.entity_id
_entity_poly.type
_entity_poly.pdbx_seq_one_letter_code
_entity_poly.pdbx_strand_id
1 'polypeptide(L)'
;MTQSTLFICQSCCLSEDHPEDQPADGATLLQQIQTDHSNQPELHNIHIQPVGCLWDCGRACVVAYSAPRKPTYVFSSIPAASAPTLLQFAQQYTASKTGNIPHEKFPAVLQEVPVVKVPAITHEAIESELE
;
A
#
# COMPACT_ATOMS: atom_id res chain seq x y z
N MET A 1 -9.15 -4.36 -17.26
CA MET A 1 -8.02 -3.68 -16.59
C MET A 1 -7.62 -4.54 -15.39
N THR A 2 -6.34 -4.65 -15.06
CA THR A 2 -5.93 -5.38 -13.84
C THR A 2 -6.26 -4.53 -12.63
N GLN A 3 -7.12 -5.04 -11.75
CA GLN A 3 -7.47 -4.39 -10.48
C GLN A 3 -6.21 -4.29 -9.61
N SER A 4 -5.95 -3.10 -9.09
CA SER A 4 -4.87 -2.88 -8.11
C SER A 4 -5.42 -3.11 -6.71
N THR A 5 -4.58 -3.61 -5.81
CA THR A 5 -4.92 -3.77 -4.39
C THR A 5 -4.01 -2.90 -3.54
N LEU A 6 -4.62 -2.13 -2.65
CA LEU A 6 -3.96 -1.45 -1.54
C LEU A 6 -4.18 -2.29 -0.28
N PHE A 7 -3.14 -2.99 0.14
CA PHE A 7 -3.12 -3.73 1.40
C PHE A 7 -2.75 -2.79 2.54
N ILE A 8 -3.49 -2.86 3.64
CA ILE A 8 -3.27 -2.02 4.83
C ILE A 8 -3.09 -2.94 6.04
N CYS A 9 -1.94 -2.82 6.72
CA CYS A 9 -1.68 -3.52 7.97
C CYS A 9 -2.59 -2.94 9.06
N GLN A 10 -3.68 -3.62 9.40
CA GLN A 10 -4.66 -3.10 10.38
C GLN A 10 -4.20 -3.24 11.84
N SER A 11 -3.10 -3.97 12.06
CA SER A 11 -2.58 -4.29 13.40
C SER A 11 -1.32 -3.53 13.78
N CYS A 12 -0.75 -2.71 12.88
CA CYS A 12 0.44 -1.94 13.20
C CYS A 12 0.14 -0.79 14.17
N CYS A 13 1.03 -0.61 15.13
CA CYS A 13 1.02 0.51 16.06
C CYS A 13 2.47 0.95 16.32
N LEU A 14 2.69 2.26 16.36
CA LEU A 14 4.01 2.85 16.52
C LEU A 14 4.52 2.74 17.96
N SER A 15 3.61 2.78 18.93
CA SER A 15 3.94 2.75 20.36
C SER A 15 3.76 1.35 20.94
N GLU A 16 4.75 0.87 21.69
CA GLU A 16 4.62 -0.36 22.49
C GLU A 16 3.65 -0.16 23.67
N ASP A 17 3.52 1.07 24.17
CA ASP A 17 2.60 1.45 25.25
C ASP A 17 1.19 1.84 24.73
N HIS A 18 0.79 1.34 23.56
CA HIS A 18 -0.51 1.69 22.97
C HIS A 18 -1.67 1.18 23.85
N PRO A 19 -2.59 2.05 24.29
CA PRO A 19 -3.69 1.63 25.15
C PRO A 19 -4.62 0.62 24.48
N GLU A 20 -5.00 -0.44 25.20
CA GLU A 20 -5.87 -1.51 24.68
C GLU A 20 -7.25 -0.99 24.20
N ASP A 21 -7.73 0.10 24.80
CA ASP A 21 -9.02 0.72 24.45
C ASP A 21 -8.97 1.60 23.20
N GLN A 22 -7.78 1.84 22.63
CA GLN A 22 -7.61 2.63 21.41
C GLN A 22 -7.39 1.75 20.18
N PRO A 23 -7.98 2.08 19.02
CA PRO A 23 -7.68 1.35 17.79
C PRO A 23 -6.19 1.48 17.46
N ALA A 24 -5.59 0.43 16.91
CA ALA A 24 -4.23 0.48 16.38
C ALA A 24 -4.11 1.58 15.30
N ASP A 25 -2.93 2.17 15.14
CA ASP A 25 -2.68 3.22 14.13
C ASP A 25 -3.11 2.76 12.72
N GLY A 26 -2.79 1.52 12.37
CA GLY A 26 -3.19 0.91 11.11
C GLY A 26 -4.70 0.75 10.93
N ALA A 27 -5.43 0.45 12.01
CA ALA A 27 -6.89 0.38 11.99
C ALA A 27 -7.52 1.77 11.80
N THR A 28 -6.95 2.79 12.45
CA THR A 28 -7.35 4.20 12.27
C THR A 28 -7.14 4.64 10.83
N LEU A 29 -5.97 4.35 10.25
CA LEU A 29 -5.66 4.65 8.84
C LEU A 29 -6.62 3.93 7.89
N LEU A 30 -6.90 2.65 8.14
CA LEU A 30 -7.83 1.85 7.34
C LEU A 30 -9.23 2.49 7.30
N GLN A 31 -9.77 2.90 8.45
CA GLN A 31 -11.09 3.54 8.50
C GLN A 31 -11.14 4.85 7.71
N GLN A 32 -10.09 5.66 7.79
CA GLN A 32 -9.97 6.89 7.01
C GLN A 32 -9.95 6.60 5.51
N ILE A 33 -9.12 5.64 5.07
CA ILE A 33 -9.04 5.25 3.66
C ILE A 33 -10.38 4.72 3.15
N GLN A 34 -11.08 3.88 3.91
CA GLN A 34 -12.37 3.34 3.51
C GLN A 34 -13.45 4.42 3.37
N THR A 35 -13.43 5.40 4.28
CA THR A 35 -14.36 6.55 4.25
C THR A 35 -14.09 7.41 3.02
N ASP A 36 -12.84 7.78 2.79
CA ASP A 36 -12.43 8.61 1.65
C ASP A 36 -12.68 7.90 0.32
N HIS A 37 -12.36 6.60 0.23
CA HIS A 37 -12.58 5.75 -0.94
C HIS A 37 -14.07 5.65 -1.30
N SER A 38 -14.94 5.49 -0.32
CA SER A 38 -16.40 5.41 -0.53
C SER A 38 -17.00 6.71 -1.06
N ASN A 39 -16.35 7.86 -0.80
CA ASN A 39 -16.80 9.17 -1.26
C ASN A 39 -16.27 9.55 -2.65
N GLN A 40 -15.45 8.70 -3.29
CA GLN A 40 -14.74 9.00 -4.54
C GLN A 40 -14.99 7.89 -5.59
N PRO A 41 -16.06 7.99 -6.40
CA PRO A 41 -16.43 6.97 -7.38
C PRO A 41 -15.35 6.64 -8.42
N GLU A 42 -14.46 7.59 -8.69
CA GLU A 42 -13.32 7.44 -9.59
C GLU A 42 -12.28 6.42 -9.08
N LEU A 43 -12.32 6.06 -7.80
CA LEU A 43 -11.42 5.11 -7.15
C LEU A 43 -11.91 3.67 -7.17
N HIS A 44 -13.06 3.36 -7.78
CA HIS A 44 -13.64 2.00 -7.78
C HIS A 44 -12.71 0.90 -8.34
N ASN A 45 -11.70 1.27 -9.13
CA ASN A 45 -10.72 0.32 -9.68
C ASN A 45 -9.60 -0.07 -8.70
N ILE A 46 -9.62 0.49 -7.48
CA ILE A 46 -8.69 0.17 -6.39
C ILE A 46 -9.44 -0.67 -5.36
N HIS A 47 -8.90 -1.85 -5.08
CA HIS A 47 -9.38 -2.72 -4.01
C HIS A 47 -8.67 -2.39 -2.71
N ILE A 48 -9.40 -1.97 -1.69
CA ILE A 48 -8.86 -1.77 -0.35
C ILE A 48 -8.94 -3.10 0.40
N GLN A 49 -7.80 -3.65 0.80
CA GLN A 49 -7.73 -4.94 1.48
C GLN A 49 -7.05 -4.79 2.86
N PRO A 50 -7.80 -4.91 3.97
CA PRO A 50 -7.17 -5.06 5.27
C PRO A 50 -6.39 -6.37 5.36
N VAL A 51 -5.22 -6.32 5.99
CA VAL A 51 -4.40 -7.50 6.31
C VAL A 51 -3.94 -7.43 7.76
N GLY A 52 -3.45 -8.56 8.28
CA GLY A 52 -2.88 -8.65 9.63
C GLY A 52 -1.56 -7.87 9.76
N CYS A 53 -0.47 -8.58 9.99
CA CYS A 53 0.86 -7.98 10.14
C CYS A 53 1.65 -8.05 8.82
N LEU A 54 2.29 -6.95 8.42
CA LEU A 54 3.25 -6.88 7.30
C LEU A 54 4.71 -6.91 7.79
N TRP A 55 4.94 -7.28 9.05
CA TRP A 55 6.25 -7.50 9.68
C TRP A 55 7.18 -6.28 9.73
N ASP A 56 6.62 -5.07 9.68
CA ASP A 56 7.37 -3.81 9.83
C ASP A 56 6.75 -2.92 10.92
N CYS A 57 6.37 -3.52 12.05
CA CYS A 57 5.65 -2.84 13.13
C CYS A 57 6.43 -1.68 13.77
N GLY A 58 7.77 -1.74 13.78
CA GLY A 58 8.62 -0.63 14.25
C GLY A 58 8.53 0.65 13.40
N ARG A 59 7.74 0.61 12.32
CA ARG A 59 7.53 1.69 11.36
C ARG A 59 6.05 1.81 10.99
N ALA A 60 5.16 1.92 11.97
CA ALA A 60 3.75 2.16 11.69
C ALA A 60 3.52 3.56 11.07
N CYS A 61 2.59 3.75 10.13
CA CYS A 61 1.75 2.72 9.47
C CYS A 61 2.45 2.07 8.26
N VAL A 62 2.04 0.83 7.93
CA VAL A 62 2.58 0.04 6.81
C VAL A 62 1.49 -0.31 5.80
N VAL A 63 1.75 -0.07 4.52
CA VAL A 63 0.83 -0.41 3.41
C VAL A 63 1.58 -1.00 2.24
N ALA A 64 0.88 -1.77 1.41
CA ALA A 64 1.44 -2.32 0.17
C ALA A 64 0.51 -2.13 -1.03
N TYR A 65 1.08 -1.78 -2.17
CA TYR A 65 0.40 -1.73 -3.46
C TYR A 65 0.82 -2.92 -4.30
N SER A 66 -0.14 -3.71 -4.78
CA SER A 66 0.15 -4.83 -5.67
C SER A 66 -0.87 -4.95 -6.78
N ALA A 67 -0.45 -5.49 -7.91
CA ALA A 67 -1.32 -5.88 -9.01
C ALA A 67 -0.60 -6.91 -9.89
N PRO A 68 -1.34 -7.74 -10.65
CA PRO A 68 -0.74 -8.67 -11.59
C PRO A 68 0.24 -7.98 -12.55
N ARG A 69 1.44 -8.55 -12.71
CA ARG A 69 2.50 -8.06 -13.63
C ARG A 69 3.03 -6.65 -13.33
N LYS A 70 2.77 -6.10 -12.15
CA LYS A 70 3.32 -4.81 -11.69
C LYS A 70 4.19 -5.02 -10.44
N PRO A 71 5.22 -4.19 -10.21
CA PRO A 71 6.02 -4.26 -9.00
C PRO A 71 5.15 -3.99 -7.78
N THR A 72 5.44 -4.68 -6.68
CA THR A 72 4.79 -4.38 -5.40
C THR A 72 5.58 -3.29 -4.68
N TYR A 73 4.89 -2.24 -4.23
CA TYR A 73 5.49 -1.20 -3.38
C TYR A 73 5.03 -1.41 -1.96
N VAL A 74 5.95 -1.41 -1.00
CA VAL A 74 5.65 -1.40 0.44
C VAL A 74 6.17 -0.08 1.01
N PHE A 75 5.29 0.69 1.62
CA PHE A 75 5.64 1.93 2.32
C PHE A 75 5.45 1.72 3.81
N SER A 76 6.38 2.27 4.59
CA SER A 76 6.39 2.17 6.05
C SER A 76 6.58 3.55 6.65
N SER A 77 6.39 3.71 7.96
CA SER A 77 6.44 4.99 8.68
C SER A 77 5.46 6.03 8.12
N ILE A 78 4.31 5.56 7.60
CA ILE A 78 3.31 6.44 7.03
C ILE A 78 2.57 7.15 8.16
N PRO A 79 2.46 8.50 8.14
CA PRO A 79 1.64 9.23 9.10
C PRO A 79 0.17 8.81 9.02
N ALA A 80 -0.52 8.68 10.15
CA ALA A 80 -1.92 8.25 10.16
C ALA A 80 -2.84 9.13 9.29
N ALA A 81 -2.57 10.44 9.19
CA ALA A 81 -3.32 11.39 8.37
C ALA A 81 -2.92 11.38 6.87
N SER A 82 -2.51 10.23 6.32
CA SER A 82 -2.03 10.12 4.92
C SER A 82 -3.02 9.46 3.97
N ALA A 83 -4.26 9.19 4.38
CA ALA A 83 -5.26 8.53 3.53
C ALA A 83 -5.41 9.17 2.13
N PRO A 84 -5.53 10.51 1.97
CA PRO A 84 -5.62 11.13 0.64
C PRO A 84 -4.37 10.89 -0.23
N THR A 85 -3.19 10.93 0.40
CA THR A 85 -1.89 10.70 -0.26
C THR A 85 -1.80 9.25 -0.76
N LEU A 86 -2.25 8.29 0.04
CA LEU A 86 -2.23 6.88 -0.32
C LEU A 86 -3.22 6.56 -1.44
N LEU A 87 -4.40 7.17 -1.44
CA LEU A 87 -5.37 7.05 -2.52
C LEU A 87 -4.86 7.70 -3.83
N GLN A 88 -4.19 8.85 -3.74
CA GLN A 88 -3.53 9.47 -4.89
C GLN A 88 -2.48 8.56 -5.52
N PHE A 89 -1.61 7.94 -4.71
CA PHE A 89 -0.64 6.97 -5.23
C PHE A 89 -1.34 5.72 -5.82
N ALA A 90 -2.42 5.24 -5.19
CA ALA A 90 -3.22 4.13 -5.70
C ALA A 90 -3.76 4.42 -7.11
N GLN A 91 -4.22 5.66 -7.37
CA GLN A 91 -4.67 6.10 -8.69
C GLN A 91 -3.52 6.08 -9.70
N GLN A 92 -2.38 6.67 -9.36
CA GLN A 92 -1.19 6.70 -10.23
C GLN A 92 -0.72 5.28 -10.59
N TYR A 93 -0.63 4.41 -9.59
CA TYR A 93 -0.24 3.01 -9.74
C TYR A 93 -1.23 2.23 -10.61
N THR A 94 -2.53 2.46 -10.42
CA THR A 94 -3.59 1.82 -11.21
C THR A 94 -3.57 2.28 -12.67
N ALA A 95 -3.43 3.58 -12.90
CA ALA A 95 -3.37 4.17 -14.24
C ALA A 95 -2.10 3.78 -15.02
N SER A 96 -0.98 3.51 -14.33
CA SER A 96 0.25 3.06 -14.95
C SER A 96 0.11 1.64 -15.52
N LYS A 97 0.44 1.45 -16.80
CA LYS A 97 0.42 0.11 -17.44
C LYS A 97 1.45 -0.84 -16.82
N THR A 98 2.63 -0.33 -16.46
CA THR A 98 3.72 -1.15 -15.91
C THR A 98 3.76 -1.14 -14.39
N GLY A 99 3.01 -0.25 -13.74
CA GLY A 99 3.10 0.00 -12.30
C GLY A 99 4.38 0.68 -11.84
N ASN A 100 5.36 0.91 -12.74
CA ASN A 100 6.55 1.66 -12.39
C ASN A 100 6.19 3.14 -12.30
N ILE A 101 6.24 3.68 -11.09
CA ILE A 101 6.07 5.10 -10.82
C ILE A 101 7.48 5.68 -10.54
N PRO A 102 7.93 6.70 -11.29
CA PRO A 102 9.16 7.42 -10.97
C PRO A 102 9.06 8.06 -9.59
N HIS A 103 10.15 8.06 -8.82
CA HIS A 103 10.16 8.56 -7.45
C HIS A 103 9.71 10.03 -7.36
N GLU A 104 10.12 10.86 -8.34
CA GLU A 104 9.73 12.28 -8.41
C GLU A 104 8.22 12.50 -8.55
N LYS A 105 7.47 11.48 -8.97
CA LYS A 105 6.01 11.53 -9.12
C LYS A 105 5.25 11.04 -7.91
N PHE A 106 5.94 10.51 -6.89
CA PHE A 106 5.29 10.10 -5.66
C PHE A 106 4.65 11.34 -5.00
N PRO A 107 3.49 11.21 -4.36
CA PRO A 107 2.99 12.25 -3.47
C PRO A 107 4.04 12.64 -2.43
N ALA A 108 4.08 13.92 -2.03
CA ALA A 108 5.17 14.47 -1.21
C ALA A 108 5.45 13.66 0.07
N VAL A 109 4.42 13.24 0.79
CA VAL A 109 4.58 12.42 2.01
C VAL A 109 5.27 11.08 1.69
N LEU A 110 4.99 10.46 0.55
CA LEU A 110 5.58 9.18 0.18
C LEU A 110 7.02 9.27 -0.35
N GLN A 111 7.51 10.47 -0.69
CA GLN A 111 8.92 10.68 -1.05
C GLN A 111 9.83 10.68 0.17
N GLU A 112 9.29 10.99 1.36
CA GLU A 112 10.06 11.15 2.60
C GLU A 112 10.08 9.89 3.48
N VAL A 113 9.28 8.88 3.13
CA VAL A 113 9.14 7.65 3.92
C VAL A 113 9.87 6.47 3.27
N PRO A 114 10.33 5.48 4.06
CA PRO A 114 10.95 4.28 3.52
C PRO A 114 10.02 3.54 2.56
N VAL A 115 10.59 3.11 1.42
CA VAL A 115 9.89 2.32 0.42
C VAL A 115 10.71 1.11 0.00
N VAL A 116 10.04 -0.03 -0.12
CA VAL A 116 10.57 -1.23 -0.77
C VAL A 116 9.80 -1.44 -2.07
N LYS A 117 10.52 -1.67 -3.17
CA LYS A 117 9.95 -2.04 -4.45
C LYS A 117 10.35 -3.46 -4.79
N VAL A 118 9.41 -4.38 -4.71
CA VAL A 118 9.59 -5.79 -5.08
C VAL A 118 9.24 -5.94 -6.57
N PRO A 119 10.14 -6.51 -7.40
CA PRO A 119 9.84 -6.78 -8.81
C PRO A 119 8.58 -7.63 -8.99
N ALA A 120 7.89 -7.43 -10.12
CA ALA A 120 6.77 -8.29 -10.47
C ALA A 120 7.28 -9.72 -10.74
N ILE A 121 6.60 -10.72 -10.20
CA ILE A 121 6.82 -12.11 -10.64
C ILE A 121 6.09 -12.29 -11.96
N THR A 122 6.83 -12.39 -13.05
CA THR A 122 6.32 -12.80 -14.36
C THR A 122 6.56 -14.30 -14.53
N HIS A 123 5.56 -15.05 -14.96
CA HIS A 123 5.74 -16.46 -15.35
C HIS A 123 6.44 -16.54 -16.72
N GLU A 124 7.68 -16.06 -16.80
CA GLU A 124 8.61 -16.35 -17.89
C GLU A 124 9.88 -16.93 -17.22
N ALA A 125 10.22 -18.18 -17.58
CA ALA A 125 11.28 -19.04 -17.04
C ALA A 125 10.93 -19.93 -15.82
N ILE A 126 10.25 -21.05 -16.08
CA ILE A 126 10.55 -22.33 -15.41
C ILE A 126 11.02 -23.41 -16.43
N GLU A 127 10.99 -23.15 -17.75
CA GLU A 127 11.34 -24.16 -18.76
C GLU A 127 12.85 -24.32 -19.05
N SER A 128 13.77 -23.77 -18.24
CA SER A 128 15.22 -23.90 -18.52
C SER A 128 16.03 -24.76 -17.53
N GLU A 129 15.39 -25.50 -16.62
CA GLU A 129 16.09 -26.44 -15.71
C GLU A 129 15.74 -27.92 -15.97
N LEU A 130 15.26 -28.27 -17.18
CA LEU A 130 14.94 -29.66 -17.57
C LEU A 130 15.61 -30.13 -18.87
N GLU A 131 16.71 -29.49 -19.31
CA GLU A 131 17.61 -30.04 -20.34
C GLU A 131 19.00 -30.36 -19.76
#